data_AF-A0A419YFX0-F1
#
_entry.id   AF-A0A419YFX0-F1
#
_cell.length_a   1.000
_cell.length_b   1.000
_cell.length_c   1.000
_cell.angle_alpha   90.00
_cell.angle_beta   90.00
_cell.angle_gamma   90.00
#
_symmetry.space_group_name_H-M   'P 1'
#
loop_
_entity.id
_entity.type
_entity.pdbx_description
1 polymer ?
#
loop_
_entity_poly.entity_id
_entity_poly.type
_entity_poly.pdbx_seq_one_letter_code
_entity_poly.pdbx_strand_id
1 'polypeptide(L)'
;MRSIGETARASGLGVSALRFYDGAGVFVPAAVDPRTGYRWYAEEQLPDARLLARLRRVGLPLAGITRVLTGSPAEARAELDAHLRRLEDGLSDARRELSTIRSLLDTREFPMPQTRLTVPAAQLAAALDAVRFAAPADSSLPAVSGIFLDAEDGVLHLVATDRYRLAVADCPASLDGPAVSALLPTALADAARALLADAEEAELVLDGAHFTVRAAGRELSGERADHDFPDYRRLVRLEPTHRLSLTADQLHAMLAAAAPDTATRSADGVDFPVTVLTATADDALPGAAPAADLLVRVNRDFLLQAAGTADQLVLELGGPIGPLAIRFPSRADTFSLLMPIAR
;
A
#
# COMPACT_ATOMS: atom_id res chain seq x y z
N MET A 1 -7.58 -32.30 49.83
CA MET A 1 -8.93 -32.35 49.23
C MET A 1 -9.61 -31.01 49.44
N ARG A 2 -10.27 -30.47 48.41
CA ARG A 2 -10.96 -29.19 48.41
C ARG A 2 -12.44 -29.38 48.10
N SER A 3 -13.28 -28.62 48.79
CA SER A 3 -14.71 -28.57 48.49
C SER A 3 -14.98 -27.95 47.12
N ILE A 4 -16.14 -28.22 46.53
CA ILE A 4 -16.53 -27.61 45.25
C ILE A 4 -16.49 -26.07 45.28
N GLY A 5 -16.79 -25.43 46.42
CA GLY A 5 -16.72 -23.98 46.57
C GLY A 5 -15.29 -23.44 46.62
N GLU A 6 -14.38 -24.15 47.27
CA GLU A 6 -12.95 -23.79 47.31
C GLU A 6 -12.29 -24.01 45.95
N THR A 7 -12.59 -25.11 45.27
CA THR A 7 -12.11 -25.39 43.91
C THR A 7 -12.65 -24.36 42.93
N ALA A 8 -13.92 -23.97 43.03
CA ALA A 8 -14.50 -22.90 42.21
C ALA A 8 -13.71 -21.59 42.36
N ARG A 9 -13.46 -21.16 43.60
CA ARG A 9 -12.70 -19.93 43.89
C ARG A 9 -11.25 -20.01 43.38
N ALA A 10 -10.60 -21.17 43.53
CA ALA A 10 -9.19 -21.34 43.20
C ALA A 10 -8.91 -21.59 41.69
N SER A 11 -9.91 -22.09 40.96
CA SER A 11 -9.83 -22.37 39.51
C SER A 11 -10.39 -21.23 38.65
N GLY A 12 -11.27 -20.40 39.19
CA GLY A 12 -12.03 -19.40 38.43
C GLY A 12 -13.25 -19.98 37.70
N LEU A 13 -13.57 -21.26 37.91
CA LEU A 13 -14.83 -21.88 37.45
C LEU A 13 -15.92 -21.65 38.50
N GLY A 14 -17.14 -21.30 38.08
CA GLY A 14 -18.28 -21.27 38.99
C GLY A 14 -18.66 -22.68 39.48
N VAL A 15 -19.29 -22.78 40.65
CA VAL A 15 -19.79 -24.06 41.21
C VAL A 15 -20.72 -24.80 40.23
N SER A 16 -21.58 -24.04 39.53
CA SER A 16 -22.46 -24.60 38.49
C SER A 16 -21.66 -25.17 37.31
N ALA A 17 -20.56 -24.51 36.92
CA ALA A 17 -19.71 -24.98 35.83
C ALA A 17 -19.00 -26.29 36.20
N LEU A 18 -18.49 -26.41 37.43
CA LEU A 18 -17.87 -27.65 37.91
C LEU A 18 -18.87 -28.82 37.91
N ARG A 19 -20.13 -28.58 38.29
CA ARG A 19 -21.19 -29.59 38.20
C ARG A 19 -21.53 -29.97 36.75
N PHE A 20 -21.54 -28.98 35.85
CA PHE A 20 -21.77 -29.22 34.43
C PHE A 20 -20.68 -30.12 33.82
N TYR A 21 -19.41 -29.83 34.08
CA TYR A 21 -18.30 -30.62 33.53
C TYR A 21 -18.17 -32.01 34.16
N ASP A 22 -18.54 -32.16 35.43
CA ASP A 22 -18.70 -33.47 36.06
C ASP A 22 -19.80 -34.29 35.36
N GLY A 23 -20.99 -33.70 35.19
CA GLY A 23 -22.11 -34.36 34.50
C GLY A 23 -21.82 -34.70 33.03
N ALA A 24 -20.96 -33.92 32.38
CA ALA A 24 -20.49 -34.18 31.02
C ALA A 24 -19.29 -35.14 30.95
N GLY A 25 -18.76 -35.61 32.09
CA GLY A 25 -17.62 -36.53 32.16
C GLY A 25 -16.27 -35.89 31.76
N VAL A 26 -16.19 -34.57 31.67
CA VAL A 26 -15.00 -33.84 31.20
C VAL A 26 -14.06 -33.50 32.35
N PHE A 27 -14.61 -33.22 33.53
CA PHE A 27 -13.82 -32.92 34.73
C PHE A 27 -14.56 -33.44 35.98
N VAL A 28 -14.23 -34.68 36.37
CA VAL A 28 -14.91 -35.40 37.45
C VAL A 28 -14.26 -35.14 38.81
N PRO A 29 -15.03 -35.05 39.90
CA PRO A 29 -14.49 -34.92 41.25
C PRO A 29 -13.74 -36.18 41.68
N ALA A 30 -12.68 -36.01 42.46
CA ALA A 30 -11.94 -37.13 43.06
C ALA A 30 -12.79 -37.97 44.02
N ALA A 31 -13.78 -37.34 44.70
CA ALA A 31 -14.75 -38.06 45.50
C ALA A 31 -16.12 -37.36 45.51
N VAL A 32 -17.18 -38.16 45.55
CA VAL A 32 -18.54 -37.71 45.77
C VAL A 32 -19.08 -38.39 47.02
N ASP A 33 -19.56 -37.61 47.99
CA ASP A 33 -20.20 -38.15 49.19
C ASP A 33 -21.47 -38.92 48.78
N PRO A 34 -21.59 -40.23 49.07
CA PRO A 34 -22.70 -41.06 48.62
C PRO A 34 -24.03 -40.72 49.29
N ARG A 35 -24.02 -40.01 50.42
CA ARG A 35 -25.21 -39.66 51.19
C ARG A 35 -25.70 -38.24 50.90
N THR A 36 -24.79 -37.31 50.62
CA THR A 36 -25.11 -35.89 50.39
C THR A 36 -24.93 -35.43 48.94
N GLY A 37 -24.25 -36.23 48.10
CA GLY A 37 -23.88 -35.84 46.73
C GLY A 37 -22.82 -34.74 46.67
N TYR A 38 -22.17 -34.43 47.80
CA TYR A 38 -21.19 -33.35 47.90
C TYR A 38 -19.88 -33.74 47.21
N ARG A 39 -19.32 -32.81 46.44
CA ARG A 39 -18.16 -33.06 45.56
C ARG A 39 -16.88 -32.52 46.17
N TRP A 40 -15.86 -33.37 46.14
CA TRP A 40 -14.51 -33.08 46.62
C TRP A 40 -13.51 -33.29 45.49
N TYR A 41 -12.58 -32.34 45.37
CA TYR A 41 -11.54 -32.35 44.35
C TYR A 41 -10.16 -32.47 45.01
N ALA A 42 -9.25 -33.21 44.39
CA ALA A 42 -7.88 -33.33 44.86
C ALA A 42 -7.09 -32.03 44.53
N GLU A 43 -5.99 -31.77 45.23
CA GLU A 43 -5.20 -30.56 44.96
C GLU A 43 -4.51 -30.62 43.59
N GLU A 44 -4.19 -31.84 43.17
CA GLU A 44 -3.58 -32.22 41.90
C GLU A 44 -4.52 -31.95 40.72
N GLN A 45 -5.83 -31.85 40.94
CA GLN A 45 -6.82 -31.52 39.90
C GLN A 45 -6.92 -30.01 39.64
N LEU A 46 -6.27 -29.18 40.46
CA LEU A 46 -6.38 -27.72 40.36
C LEU A 46 -5.73 -27.14 39.09
N PRO A 47 -4.56 -27.61 38.62
CA PRO A 47 -4.00 -27.19 37.33
C PRO A 47 -4.96 -27.44 36.16
N ASP A 48 -5.57 -28.61 36.10
CA ASP A 48 -6.54 -28.96 35.04
C ASP A 48 -7.81 -28.13 35.13
N ALA A 49 -8.31 -27.86 36.34
CA ALA A 49 -9.44 -26.96 36.54
C ALA A 49 -9.13 -25.53 36.05
N ARG A 50 -7.90 -25.05 36.26
CA ARG A 50 -7.44 -23.74 35.76
C ARG A 50 -7.27 -23.75 34.24
N LEU A 51 -6.76 -24.84 33.67
CA LEU A 51 -6.65 -25.02 32.23
C LEU A 51 -8.04 -25.01 31.58
N LEU A 52 -8.97 -25.81 32.11
CA LEU A 52 -10.38 -25.83 31.71
C LEU A 52 -11.01 -24.45 31.70
N ALA A 53 -10.77 -23.64 32.75
CA ALA A 53 -11.25 -22.26 32.82
C ALA A 53 -10.73 -21.38 31.67
N ARG A 54 -9.46 -21.56 31.27
CA ARG A 54 -8.85 -20.83 30.14
C ARG A 54 -9.38 -21.31 28.80
N LEU A 55 -9.51 -22.62 28.59
CA LEU A 55 -10.06 -23.22 27.36
C LEU A 55 -11.50 -22.76 27.11
N ARG A 56 -12.32 -22.69 28.17
CA ARG A 56 -13.67 -22.15 28.09
C ARG A 56 -13.68 -20.67 27.69
N ARG A 57 -12.75 -19.86 28.22
CA ARG A 57 -12.69 -18.42 27.92
C ARG A 57 -12.38 -18.14 26.45
N VAL A 58 -11.57 -18.99 25.81
CA VAL A 58 -11.29 -18.90 24.37
C VAL A 58 -12.34 -19.60 23.51
N GLY A 59 -13.45 -20.06 24.12
CA GLY A 59 -14.58 -20.64 23.40
C GLY A 59 -14.30 -22.01 22.79
N LEU A 60 -13.35 -22.78 23.33
CA LEU A 60 -13.08 -24.13 22.82
C LEU A 60 -14.32 -25.03 23.05
N PRO A 61 -14.83 -25.74 22.03
CA PRO A 61 -15.97 -26.65 22.19
C PRO A 61 -15.67 -27.78 23.17
N LEU A 62 -16.72 -28.33 23.79
CA LEU A 62 -16.60 -29.36 24.83
C LEU A 62 -15.76 -30.56 24.38
N ALA A 63 -15.94 -31.03 23.15
CA ALA A 63 -15.15 -32.13 22.58
C ALA A 63 -13.65 -31.79 22.48
N GLY A 64 -13.32 -30.56 22.11
CA GLY A 64 -11.93 -30.08 22.06
C GLY A 64 -11.33 -29.95 23.47
N ILE A 65 -12.11 -29.48 24.44
CA ILE A 65 -11.70 -29.42 25.85
C ILE A 65 -11.32 -30.83 26.35
N THR A 66 -12.16 -31.84 26.09
CA THR A 66 -11.87 -33.22 26.48
C THR A 66 -10.56 -33.70 25.85
N ARG A 67 -10.38 -33.48 24.54
CA ARG A 67 -9.15 -33.86 23.83
C ARG A 67 -7.90 -33.20 24.43
N VAL A 68 -7.98 -31.94 24.85
CA VAL A 68 -6.86 -31.23 25.46
C VAL A 68 -6.55 -31.75 26.86
N LEU A 69 -7.57 -32.12 27.66
CA LEU A 69 -7.37 -32.59 29.03
C LEU A 69 -6.93 -34.06 29.12
N THR A 70 -7.38 -34.91 28.18
CA THR A 70 -7.10 -36.36 28.24
C THR A 70 -6.07 -36.83 27.21
N GLY A 71 -5.78 -36.01 26.20
CA GLY A 71 -4.86 -36.36 25.11
C GLY A 71 -3.38 -36.14 25.46
N SER A 72 -2.52 -36.60 24.56
CA SER A 72 -1.09 -36.31 24.61
C SER A 72 -0.80 -34.81 24.39
N PRO A 73 0.38 -34.30 24.81
CA PRO A 73 0.76 -32.91 24.56
C PRO A 73 0.72 -32.51 23.06
N ALA A 74 1.02 -33.46 22.16
CA ALA A 74 0.96 -33.24 20.72
C ALA A 74 -0.49 -33.09 20.22
N GLU A 75 -1.41 -33.93 20.68
CA GLU A 75 -2.83 -33.85 20.34
C GLU A 75 -3.47 -32.59 20.91
N ALA A 76 -3.16 -32.25 22.15
CA ALA A 76 -3.60 -31.01 22.78
C ALA A 76 -3.14 -29.79 21.99
N ARG A 77 -1.87 -29.77 21.55
CA ARG A 77 -1.34 -28.67 20.73
C ARG A 77 -2.03 -28.58 19.37
N ALA A 78 -2.23 -29.72 18.70
CA ALA A 78 -2.92 -29.77 17.42
C ALA A 78 -4.37 -29.27 17.51
N GLU A 79 -5.09 -29.61 18.59
CA GLU A 79 -6.46 -29.13 18.82
C GLU A 79 -6.49 -27.61 19.05
N LEU A 80 -5.54 -27.07 19.81
CA LEU A 80 -5.43 -25.63 20.05
C LEU A 80 -5.08 -24.88 18.75
N ASP A 81 -4.15 -25.38 17.95
CA ASP A 81 -3.78 -24.76 16.68
C ASP A 81 -4.94 -24.81 15.67
N ALA A 82 -5.71 -25.90 15.66
CA ALA A 82 -6.93 -26.01 14.85
C ALA A 82 -8.03 -25.04 15.31
N HIS A 83 -8.17 -24.83 16.62
CA HIS A 83 -9.12 -23.85 17.16
C HIS A 83 -8.71 -22.42 16.88
N LEU A 84 -7.42 -22.11 16.98
CA LEU A 84 -6.88 -20.79 16.62
C LEU A 84 -7.20 -20.47 15.16
N ARG A 85 -6.93 -21.40 14.23
CA ARG A 85 -7.28 -21.22 12.80
C ARG A 85 -8.77 -20.93 12.60
N ARG A 86 -9.66 -21.70 13.25
CA ARG A 86 -11.12 -21.45 13.16
C ARG A 86 -11.53 -20.08 13.68
N LEU A 87 -10.89 -19.59 14.76
CA LEU A 87 -11.15 -18.25 15.29
C LEU A 87 -10.64 -17.15 14.36
N GLU A 88 -9.47 -17.36 13.76
CA GLU A 88 -8.88 -16.43 12.78
C GLU A 88 -9.73 -16.36 11.50
N ASP A 89 -10.16 -17.50 10.98
CA ASP A 89 -11.07 -17.60 9.83
C ASP A 89 -12.40 -16.91 10.14
N GLY A 90 -13.01 -17.23 11.28
CA GLY A 90 -14.26 -16.60 11.70
C GLY A 90 -14.16 -15.09 11.92
N LEU A 91 -13.00 -14.60 12.42
CA LEU A 91 -12.75 -13.15 12.54
C LEU A 91 -12.58 -12.50 11.16
N SER A 92 -11.90 -13.17 10.23
CA SER A 92 -11.76 -12.72 8.85
C SER A 92 -13.13 -12.61 8.17
N ASP A 93 -13.97 -13.62 8.31
CA ASP A 93 -15.32 -13.64 7.76
C ASP A 93 -16.20 -12.56 8.39
N ALA A 94 -16.19 -12.43 9.72
CA ALA A 94 -16.93 -11.39 10.40
C ALA A 94 -16.48 -9.97 10.00
N ARG A 95 -15.18 -9.77 9.78
CA ARG A 95 -14.64 -8.49 9.27
C ARG A 95 -15.11 -8.21 7.84
N ARG A 96 -15.12 -9.21 6.96
CA ARG A 96 -15.64 -9.08 5.59
C ARG A 96 -17.12 -8.73 5.61
N GLU A 97 -17.92 -9.47 6.36
CA GLU A 97 -19.36 -9.23 6.47
C GLU A 97 -19.67 -7.85 7.05
N LEU A 98 -18.95 -7.43 8.11
CA LEU A 98 -19.09 -6.07 8.65
C LEU A 98 -18.67 -4.99 7.66
N SER A 99 -17.65 -5.24 6.83
CA SER A 99 -17.29 -4.33 5.75
C SER A 99 -18.42 -4.21 4.73
N THR A 100 -18.99 -5.33 4.30
CA THR A 100 -20.13 -5.35 3.37
C THR A 100 -21.35 -4.64 3.95
N ILE A 101 -21.70 -4.93 5.21
CA ILE A 101 -22.81 -4.26 5.91
C ILE A 101 -22.57 -2.76 6.02
N ARG A 102 -21.35 -2.33 6.38
CA ARG A 102 -20.99 -0.90 6.41
C ARG A 102 -21.16 -0.27 5.05
N SER A 103 -20.60 -0.86 3.99
CA SER A 103 -20.80 -0.36 2.62
C SER A 103 -22.29 -0.27 2.23
N LEU A 104 -23.11 -1.27 2.57
CA LEU A 104 -24.55 -1.28 2.29
C LEU A 104 -25.34 -0.24 3.10
N LEU A 105 -24.94 0.02 4.35
CA LEU A 105 -25.54 1.06 5.20
C LEU A 105 -25.11 2.45 4.74
N ASP A 106 -23.83 2.61 4.39
CA ASP A 106 -23.29 3.87 3.88
C ASP A 106 -24.00 4.26 2.58
N THR A 107 -24.31 3.31 1.67
CA THR A 107 -25.14 3.56 0.47
C THR A 107 -26.58 3.99 0.78
N ARG A 108 -27.11 3.68 1.97
CA ARG A 108 -28.52 3.95 2.35
C ARG A 108 -28.72 5.23 3.15
N GLU A 109 -27.78 5.59 4.02
CA GLU A 109 -27.92 6.75 4.93
C GLU A 109 -27.29 8.04 4.38
N PHE A 110 -26.36 7.94 3.43
CA PHE A 110 -25.71 9.09 2.79
C PHE A 110 -25.46 8.76 1.31
N PRO A 111 -25.83 9.60 0.31
CA PRO A 111 -25.10 9.53 -0.96
C PRO A 111 -23.62 9.72 -0.56
N MET A 112 -22.77 8.76 -0.94
CA MET A 112 -21.38 8.57 -0.49
C MET A 112 -20.62 9.89 -0.27
N PRO A 113 -19.65 9.97 0.66
CA PRO A 113 -18.88 11.19 0.87
C PRO A 113 -18.20 11.60 -0.43
N GLN A 114 -18.79 12.59 -1.08
CA GLN A 114 -18.31 13.16 -2.31
C GLN A 114 -17.15 14.08 -1.94
N THR A 115 -15.93 13.70 -2.28
CA THR A 115 -14.82 14.66 -2.19
C THR A 115 -14.84 15.51 -3.46
N ARG A 116 -14.98 16.82 -3.29
CA ARG A 116 -14.85 17.78 -4.38
C ARG A 116 -13.52 18.50 -4.25
N LEU A 117 -12.77 18.49 -5.34
CA LEU A 117 -11.50 19.19 -5.48
C LEU A 117 -11.69 20.32 -6.47
N THR A 118 -11.35 21.54 -6.09
CA THR A 118 -11.24 22.67 -7.03
C THR A 118 -9.76 22.96 -7.24
N VAL A 119 -9.31 22.93 -8.50
CA VAL A 119 -7.91 23.14 -8.87
C VAL A 119 -7.78 24.13 -10.02
N PRO A 120 -6.68 24.91 -10.10
CA PRO A 120 -6.37 25.69 -11.29
C PRO A 120 -6.14 24.76 -12.49
N ALA A 121 -6.91 24.93 -13.57
CA ALA A 121 -6.90 23.99 -14.70
C ALA A 121 -5.53 23.92 -15.39
N ALA A 122 -4.83 25.06 -15.51
CA ALA A 122 -3.48 25.13 -16.06
C ALA A 122 -2.46 24.32 -15.22
N GLN A 123 -2.59 24.31 -13.89
CA GLN A 123 -1.68 23.59 -13.01
C GLN A 123 -1.98 22.09 -13.00
N LEU A 124 -3.26 21.70 -13.01
CA LEU A 124 -3.64 20.30 -13.18
C LEU A 124 -3.17 19.75 -14.54
N ALA A 125 -3.32 20.53 -15.60
CA ALA A 125 -2.86 20.16 -16.94
C ALA A 125 -1.34 19.95 -16.96
N ALA A 126 -0.57 20.89 -16.38
CA ALA A 126 0.88 20.78 -16.27
C ALA A 126 1.31 19.57 -15.42
N ALA A 127 0.61 19.30 -14.32
CA ALA A 127 0.90 18.15 -13.46
C ALA A 127 0.59 16.81 -14.15
N LEU A 128 -0.54 16.72 -14.87
CA LEU A 128 -0.86 15.56 -15.70
C LEU A 128 0.22 15.31 -16.76
N ASP A 129 0.62 16.36 -17.50
CA ASP A 129 1.68 16.27 -18.51
C ASP A 129 3.01 15.82 -17.89
N ALA A 130 3.35 16.32 -16.70
CA ALA A 130 4.58 15.99 -15.99
C ALA A 130 4.66 14.53 -15.56
N VAL A 131 3.53 13.88 -15.21
CA VAL A 131 3.55 12.49 -14.73
C VAL A 131 3.18 11.47 -15.81
N ARG A 132 2.47 11.89 -16.86
CA ARG A 132 1.88 11.00 -17.88
C ARG A 132 2.87 10.07 -18.55
N PHE A 133 4.11 10.51 -18.75
CA PHE A 133 5.14 9.70 -19.38
C PHE A 133 5.44 8.42 -18.59
N ALA A 134 5.29 8.43 -17.26
CA ALA A 134 5.53 7.29 -16.37
C ALA A 134 4.31 6.36 -16.18
N ALA A 135 3.18 6.61 -16.85
CA ALA A 135 1.97 5.78 -16.83
C ALA A 135 1.70 5.16 -18.21
N PRO A 136 2.45 4.12 -18.65
CA PRO A 136 2.21 3.48 -19.93
C PRO A 136 0.83 2.81 -19.97
N ALA A 137 0.10 3.02 -21.08
CA ALA A 137 -1.25 2.47 -21.24
C ALA A 137 -1.29 0.94 -21.24
N ASP A 138 -0.23 0.30 -21.75
CA ASP A 138 -0.11 -1.16 -21.87
C ASP A 138 0.61 -1.81 -20.67
N SER A 139 0.55 -1.20 -19.49
CA SER A 139 1.10 -1.81 -18.29
C SER A 139 0.41 -3.16 -18.01
N SER A 140 1.20 -4.22 -17.92
CA SER A 140 0.74 -5.56 -17.53
C SER A 140 0.37 -5.68 -16.06
N LEU A 141 0.59 -4.62 -15.26
CA LEU A 141 0.32 -4.57 -13.84
C LEU A 141 -0.81 -3.57 -13.55
N PRO A 142 -2.03 -4.06 -13.22
CA PRO A 142 -3.20 -3.21 -13.01
C PRO A 142 -3.02 -2.12 -11.94
N ALA A 143 -2.23 -2.40 -10.88
CA ALA A 143 -1.96 -1.46 -9.78
C ALA A 143 -1.15 -0.22 -10.19
N VAL A 144 -0.56 -0.21 -11.38
CA VAL A 144 0.25 0.91 -11.89
C VAL A 144 -0.15 1.29 -13.33
N SER A 145 -1.33 0.84 -13.78
CA SER A 145 -1.90 1.16 -15.09
C SER A 145 -2.69 2.48 -15.06
N GLY A 146 -2.08 3.54 -14.52
CA GLY A 146 -2.75 4.83 -14.36
C GLY A 146 -1.92 5.87 -13.62
N ILE A 147 -2.57 7.01 -13.33
CA ILE A 147 -2.04 8.11 -12.52
C ILE A 147 -2.74 8.07 -11.17
N PHE A 148 -1.98 7.84 -10.11
CA PHE A 148 -2.47 7.92 -8.75
C PHE A 148 -2.65 9.38 -8.33
N LEU A 149 -3.84 9.68 -7.83
CA LEU A 149 -4.23 10.96 -7.26
C LEU A 149 -4.28 10.77 -5.74
N ASP A 150 -3.60 11.64 -4.99
CA ASP A 150 -3.63 11.66 -3.52
C ASP A 150 -3.87 13.10 -3.07
N ALA A 151 -5.04 13.37 -2.52
CA ALA A 151 -5.47 14.72 -2.12
C ALA A 151 -5.45 14.85 -0.60
N GLU A 152 -4.53 15.66 -0.08
CA GLU A 152 -4.29 15.88 1.35
C GLU A 152 -3.79 17.33 1.56
N ASP A 153 -4.13 17.94 2.70
CA ASP A 153 -3.58 19.25 3.14
C ASP A 153 -3.62 20.39 2.10
N GLY A 154 -4.62 20.42 1.22
CA GLY A 154 -4.77 21.46 0.19
C GLY A 154 -3.87 21.26 -1.04
N VAL A 155 -3.30 20.07 -1.20
CA VAL A 155 -2.48 19.67 -2.33
C VAL A 155 -3.04 18.39 -2.93
N LEU A 156 -3.10 18.35 -4.26
CA LEU A 156 -3.35 17.16 -5.04
C LEU A 156 -2.01 16.66 -5.59
N HIS A 157 -1.54 15.54 -5.07
CA HIS A 157 -0.37 14.84 -5.58
C HIS A 157 -0.78 13.92 -6.73
N LEU A 158 -0.11 14.06 -7.87
CA LEU A 158 -0.23 13.17 -9.01
C LEU A 158 1.02 12.29 -9.07
N VAL A 159 0.86 10.98 -9.14
CA VAL A 159 1.97 10.03 -9.15
C VAL A 159 1.76 8.97 -10.21
N ALA A 160 2.79 8.70 -11.01
CA ALA A 160 2.79 7.65 -12.02
C ALA A 160 4.07 6.83 -11.93
N THR A 161 3.97 5.52 -12.18
CA THR A 161 5.13 4.61 -12.20
C THR A 161 4.87 3.42 -13.09
N ASP A 162 5.93 2.82 -13.63
CA ASP A 162 5.90 1.56 -14.36
C ASP A 162 6.93 0.55 -13.81
N ARG A 163 7.33 0.73 -12.54
CA ARG A 163 8.42 0.04 -11.82
C ARG A 163 9.85 0.41 -12.22
N TYR A 164 10.06 0.98 -13.40
CA TYR A 164 11.40 1.38 -13.86
C TYR A 164 11.63 2.88 -13.68
N ARG A 165 10.55 3.64 -13.57
CA ARG A 165 10.55 5.07 -13.31
C ARG A 165 9.35 5.47 -12.47
N LEU A 166 9.45 6.65 -11.88
CA LEU A 166 8.40 7.27 -11.10
C LEU A 166 8.40 8.77 -11.39
N ALA A 167 7.22 9.36 -11.52
CA ALA A 167 7.02 10.79 -11.68
C ALA A 167 5.98 11.27 -10.67
N VAL A 168 6.26 12.39 -10.02
CA VAL A 168 5.39 13.07 -9.06
C VAL A 168 5.23 14.51 -9.51
N ALA A 169 4.00 15.03 -9.47
CA ALA A 169 3.71 16.43 -9.64
C ALA A 169 2.63 16.86 -8.64
N ASP A 170 2.84 17.98 -7.98
CA ASP A 170 1.90 18.55 -7.04
C ASP A 170 1.07 19.66 -7.70
N CYS A 171 -0.20 19.74 -7.36
CA CYS A 171 -1.11 20.78 -7.81
C CYS A 171 -1.88 21.33 -6.60
N PRO A 172 -1.94 22.66 -6.39
CA PRO A 172 -2.79 23.25 -5.36
C PRO A 172 -4.25 22.87 -5.55
N ALA A 173 -4.92 22.48 -4.47
CA ALA A 173 -6.30 22.03 -4.49
C ALA A 173 -7.09 22.54 -3.28
N SER A 174 -8.32 23.00 -3.51
CA SER A 174 -9.30 23.22 -2.44
C SER A 174 -10.12 21.96 -2.25
N LEU A 175 -10.10 21.38 -1.05
CA LEU A 175 -10.80 20.15 -0.70
C LEU A 175 -12.11 20.47 0.05
N ASP A 176 -13.24 19.99 -0.48
CA ASP A 176 -14.51 19.89 0.23
C ASP A 176 -14.86 18.41 0.40
N GLY A 177 -14.72 17.90 1.63
CA GLY A 177 -14.86 16.48 1.97
C GLY A 177 -13.62 15.87 2.61
N PRO A 178 -13.61 14.54 2.83
CA PRO A 178 -12.45 13.84 3.38
C PRO A 178 -11.29 13.76 2.38
N ALA A 179 -10.06 13.57 2.89
CA ALA A 179 -8.91 13.22 2.08
C ALA A 179 -9.20 11.96 1.25
N VAL A 180 -8.74 11.95 0.00
CA VAL A 180 -9.08 10.89 -0.95
C VAL A 180 -7.87 10.51 -1.79
N SER A 181 -7.73 9.22 -2.05
CA SER A 181 -6.79 8.69 -3.02
C SER A 181 -7.48 7.79 -4.04
N ALA A 182 -7.04 7.88 -5.29
CA ALA A 182 -7.64 7.15 -6.41
C ALA A 182 -6.63 6.91 -7.53
N LEU A 183 -6.69 5.72 -8.14
CA LEU A 183 -5.92 5.42 -9.34
C LEU A 183 -6.75 5.75 -10.58
N LEU A 184 -6.34 6.78 -11.31
CA LEU A 184 -7.00 7.25 -12.52
C LEU A 184 -6.47 6.49 -13.76
N PRO A 185 -7.30 5.74 -14.49
CA PRO A 185 -6.85 5.06 -15.70
C PRO A 185 -6.26 6.04 -16.72
N THR A 186 -5.20 5.63 -17.41
CA THR A 186 -4.44 6.49 -18.34
C THR A 186 -5.34 7.13 -19.41
N ALA A 187 -6.30 6.39 -19.97
CA ALA A 187 -7.24 6.92 -20.95
C ALA A 187 -8.13 8.03 -20.39
N LEU A 188 -8.55 7.91 -19.12
CA LEU A 188 -9.36 8.92 -18.45
C LEU A 188 -8.53 10.15 -18.10
N ALA A 189 -7.26 9.97 -17.73
CA ALA A 189 -6.32 11.06 -17.53
C ALA A 189 -6.02 11.83 -18.82
N ASP A 190 -5.86 11.14 -19.96
CA ASP A 190 -5.67 11.77 -21.27
C ASP A 190 -6.90 12.59 -21.69
N ALA A 191 -8.09 12.02 -21.49
CA ALA A 191 -9.35 12.73 -21.74
C ALA A 191 -9.53 13.94 -20.81
N ALA A 192 -9.17 13.81 -19.53
CA ALA A 192 -9.21 14.91 -18.58
C ALA A 192 -8.22 16.01 -18.99
N ARG A 193 -7.00 15.65 -19.38
CA ARG A 193 -6.00 16.60 -19.88
C ARG A 193 -6.49 17.41 -21.09
N ALA A 194 -7.20 16.76 -22.02
CA ALA A 194 -7.80 17.42 -23.18
C ALA A 194 -8.99 18.34 -22.81
N LEU A 195 -9.70 18.05 -21.72
CA LEU A 195 -10.81 18.86 -21.21
C LEU A 195 -10.33 20.21 -20.66
N LEU A 196 -9.11 20.27 -20.12
CA LEU A 196 -8.55 21.42 -19.39
C LEU A 196 -8.01 22.55 -20.27
N ALA A 197 -7.87 22.35 -21.58
CA ALA A 197 -7.11 23.24 -22.47
C ALA A 197 -7.60 24.72 -22.48
N ASP A 198 -8.90 24.94 -22.27
CA ASP A 198 -9.55 26.26 -22.33
C ASP A 198 -10.25 26.64 -21.02
N ALA A 199 -9.90 25.99 -19.91
CA ALA A 199 -10.50 26.24 -18.61
C ALA A 199 -9.57 27.08 -17.71
N GLU A 200 -10.15 27.94 -16.87
CA GLU A 200 -9.41 28.61 -15.80
C GLU A 200 -9.31 27.71 -14.57
N GLU A 201 -10.42 27.06 -14.21
CA GLU A 201 -10.54 26.15 -13.08
C GLU A 201 -11.19 24.82 -13.50
N ALA A 202 -10.86 23.77 -12.75
CA ALA A 202 -11.47 22.45 -12.89
C ALA A 202 -12.00 21.96 -11.54
N GLU A 203 -13.16 21.33 -11.58
CA GLU A 203 -13.75 20.60 -10.45
C GLU A 203 -13.55 19.11 -10.68
N LEU A 204 -12.91 18.42 -9.74
CA LEU A 204 -12.83 16.97 -9.71
C LEU A 204 -13.73 16.47 -8.61
N VAL A 205 -14.56 15.50 -8.93
CA VAL A 205 -15.50 14.86 -8.02
C VAL A 205 -15.13 13.39 -7.92
N LEU A 206 -14.86 12.94 -6.71
CA LEU A 206 -14.65 11.54 -6.40
C LEU A 206 -15.84 11.03 -5.58
N ASP A 207 -16.56 10.07 -6.16
CA ASP A 207 -17.74 9.44 -5.58
C ASP A 207 -17.60 7.92 -5.66
N GLY A 208 -17.07 7.32 -4.59
CA GLY A 208 -16.86 5.87 -4.50
C GLY A 208 -15.93 5.36 -5.60
N ALA A 209 -16.48 4.70 -6.62
CA ALA A 209 -15.73 4.20 -7.78
C ALA A 209 -15.73 5.18 -8.97
N HIS A 210 -16.56 6.21 -8.93
CA HIS A 210 -16.71 7.17 -10.03
C HIS A 210 -15.82 8.39 -9.83
N PHE A 211 -15.22 8.81 -10.94
CA PHE A 211 -14.40 10.00 -11.05
C PHE A 211 -14.99 10.89 -12.13
N THR A 212 -15.28 12.13 -11.77
CA THR A 212 -15.83 13.13 -12.69
C THR A 212 -14.93 14.37 -12.70
N VAL A 213 -14.60 14.86 -13.90
CA VAL A 213 -13.90 16.12 -14.12
C VAL A 213 -14.83 17.06 -14.85
N ARG A 214 -14.97 18.27 -14.32
CA ARG A 214 -15.73 19.36 -14.94
C ARG A 214 -14.81 20.55 -15.17
N ALA A 215 -14.80 21.06 -16.40
CA ALA A 215 -14.04 22.25 -16.76
C ALA A 215 -14.71 22.93 -17.95
N ALA A 216 -14.75 24.27 -17.96
CA ALA A 216 -15.34 25.07 -19.04
C ALA A 216 -16.76 24.62 -19.49
N GLY A 217 -17.61 24.22 -18.54
CA GLY A 217 -18.99 23.74 -18.81
C GLY A 217 -19.09 22.36 -19.48
N ARG A 218 -17.97 21.65 -19.63
CA ARG A 218 -17.90 20.27 -20.13
C ARG A 218 -17.66 19.32 -18.97
N GLU A 219 -18.20 18.11 -19.08
CA GLU A 219 -18.05 17.06 -18.07
C GLU A 219 -17.48 15.79 -18.70
N LEU A 220 -16.56 15.16 -17.98
CA LEU A 220 -16.00 13.85 -18.27
C LEU A 220 -16.18 12.98 -17.02
N SER A 221 -16.76 11.79 -17.19
CA SER A 221 -16.98 10.85 -16.09
C SER A 221 -16.44 9.48 -16.47
N GLY A 222 -15.89 8.76 -15.49
CA GLY A 222 -15.38 7.41 -15.66
C GLY A 222 -15.20 6.69 -14.32
N GLU A 223 -14.61 5.50 -14.37
CA GLU A 223 -14.35 4.69 -13.18
C GLU A 223 -12.86 4.75 -12.81
N ARG A 224 -12.57 4.83 -11.51
CA ARG A 224 -11.21 4.66 -10.99
C ARG A 224 -10.86 3.17 -10.98
N ALA A 225 -9.57 2.86 -11.05
CA ALA A 225 -9.09 1.49 -10.88
C ALA A 225 -9.18 1.06 -9.40
N ASP A 226 -9.67 -0.15 -9.16
CA ASP A 226 -9.81 -0.74 -7.81
C ASP A 226 -8.55 -1.53 -7.41
N HIS A 227 -7.42 -0.80 -7.31
CA HIS A 227 -6.13 -1.36 -6.95
C HIS A 227 -5.34 -0.42 -6.04
N ASP A 228 -4.65 -0.99 -5.06
CA ASP A 228 -3.76 -0.23 -4.18
C ASP A 228 -2.49 0.20 -4.94
N PHE A 229 -2.20 1.49 -4.91
CA PHE A 229 -0.98 2.05 -5.50
C PHE A 229 0.22 1.86 -4.54
N PRO A 230 1.44 1.61 -5.05
CA PRO A 230 2.63 1.47 -4.21
C PRO A 230 2.91 2.72 -3.35
N ASP A 231 3.43 2.51 -2.13
CA ASP A 231 3.84 3.62 -1.25
C ASP A 231 5.07 4.37 -1.81
N TYR A 232 4.79 5.42 -2.58
CA TYR A 232 5.80 6.25 -3.25
C TYR A 232 6.56 7.18 -2.29
N ARG A 233 5.99 7.53 -1.13
CA ARG A 233 6.59 8.48 -0.16
C ARG A 233 7.95 8.00 0.36
N ARG A 234 8.21 6.69 0.27
CA ARG A 234 9.50 6.07 0.60
C ARG A 234 10.59 6.30 -0.47
N LEU A 235 10.19 6.54 -1.72
CA LEU A 235 11.08 6.66 -2.88
C LEU A 235 11.52 8.11 -3.16
N VAL A 236 10.82 9.11 -2.58
CA VAL A 236 11.13 10.54 -2.78
C VAL A 236 12.28 11.03 -1.87
N ARG A 237 12.57 10.30 -0.78
CA ARG A 237 13.66 10.61 0.15
C ARG A 237 14.97 9.96 -0.31
N LEU A 238 15.78 10.72 -1.03
CA LEU A 238 17.09 10.30 -1.52
C LEU A 238 18.19 11.14 -0.87
N GLU A 239 19.33 10.50 -0.62
CA GLU A 239 20.57 11.16 -0.18
C GLU A 239 21.55 11.14 -1.37
N PRO A 240 21.59 12.21 -2.19
CA PRO A 240 22.47 12.23 -3.35
C PRO A 240 23.91 12.49 -2.95
N THR A 241 24.82 11.78 -3.61
CA THR A 241 26.28 11.96 -3.47
C THR A 241 26.79 12.99 -4.48
N HIS A 242 26.19 13.03 -5.68
CA HIS A 242 26.55 13.99 -6.73
C HIS A 242 25.30 14.73 -7.23
N ARG A 243 25.50 15.98 -7.65
CA ARG A 243 24.47 16.84 -8.25
C ARG A 243 25.02 17.47 -9.52
N LEU A 244 24.24 17.45 -10.60
CA LEU A 244 24.56 18.15 -11.83
C LEU A 244 23.41 19.07 -12.20
N SER A 245 23.71 20.36 -12.37
CA SER A 245 22.73 21.35 -12.83
C SER A 245 22.96 21.66 -14.30
N LEU A 246 21.89 21.55 -15.10
CA LEU A 246 21.93 21.81 -16.55
C LEU A 246 20.54 22.20 -17.08
N THR A 247 20.50 22.72 -18.29
CA THR A 247 19.26 22.91 -19.05
C THR A 247 18.84 21.61 -19.73
N ALA A 248 17.55 21.46 -20.08
CA ALA A 248 17.11 20.33 -20.91
C ALA A 248 17.85 20.32 -22.26
N ASP A 249 18.03 21.48 -22.90
CA ASP A 249 18.72 21.60 -24.19
C ASP A 249 20.18 21.12 -24.13
N GLN A 250 20.90 21.44 -23.04
CA GLN A 250 22.25 20.93 -22.81
C GLN A 250 22.23 19.41 -22.67
N LEU A 251 21.30 18.84 -21.88
CA LEU A 251 21.18 17.40 -21.73
C LEU A 251 20.90 16.72 -23.08
N HIS A 252 19.95 17.26 -23.85
CA HIS A 252 19.59 16.78 -25.19
C HIS A 252 20.80 16.78 -26.12
N ALA A 253 21.56 17.90 -26.16
CA ALA A 253 22.75 18.03 -26.99
C ALA A 253 23.86 17.04 -26.59
N MET A 254 24.09 16.87 -25.28
CA MET A 254 25.09 15.92 -24.77
C MET A 254 24.72 14.48 -25.08
N LEU A 255 23.45 14.11 -24.92
CA LEU A 255 22.97 12.78 -25.28
C LEU A 255 23.06 12.57 -26.79
N ALA A 256 22.69 13.54 -27.61
CA ALA A 256 22.80 13.46 -29.07
C ALA A 256 24.24 13.23 -29.56
N ALA A 257 25.23 13.79 -28.87
CA ALA A 257 26.65 13.60 -29.18
C ALA A 257 27.21 12.23 -28.77
N ALA A 258 26.56 11.53 -27.83
CA ALA A 258 26.98 10.22 -27.35
C ALA A 258 26.17 9.09 -28.00
N ALA A 259 26.86 8.06 -28.52
CA ALA A 259 26.19 6.85 -29.00
C ALA A 259 25.56 6.09 -27.82
N PRO A 260 24.26 5.71 -27.88
CA PRO A 260 23.65 4.91 -26.82
C PRO A 260 24.16 3.47 -26.87
N ASP A 261 24.29 2.86 -25.69
CA ASP A 261 24.34 1.41 -25.56
C ASP A 261 22.93 0.83 -25.81
N THR A 262 22.83 -0.46 -26.10
CA THR A 262 21.55 -1.17 -26.16
C THR A 262 21.44 -2.16 -25.02
N ALA A 263 20.29 -2.19 -24.35
CA ALA A 263 19.93 -3.25 -23.39
C ALA A 263 18.57 -3.85 -23.75
N THR A 264 18.37 -5.11 -23.37
CA THR A 264 17.12 -5.85 -23.62
C THR A 264 16.35 -6.00 -22.32
N ARG A 265 15.07 -5.62 -22.31
CA ARG A 265 14.22 -5.73 -21.11
C ARG A 265 13.84 -7.18 -20.87
N SER A 266 14.12 -7.70 -19.68
CA SER A 266 13.89 -9.12 -19.35
C SER A 266 12.41 -9.55 -19.36
N ALA A 267 11.49 -8.61 -19.15
CA ALA A 267 10.06 -8.90 -19.05
C ALA A 267 9.41 -9.22 -20.41
N ASP A 268 9.84 -8.58 -21.49
CA ASP A 268 9.19 -8.65 -22.81
C ASP A 268 10.17 -8.76 -23.99
N GLY A 269 11.48 -8.76 -23.74
CA GLY A 269 12.50 -8.92 -24.77
C GLY A 269 12.69 -7.69 -25.66
N VAL A 270 12.13 -6.54 -25.30
CA VAL A 270 12.24 -5.32 -26.10
C VAL A 270 13.60 -4.65 -25.86
N ASP A 271 14.31 -4.34 -26.94
CA ASP A 271 15.54 -3.56 -26.91
C ASP A 271 15.25 -2.08 -26.71
N PHE A 272 16.07 -1.42 -25.89
CA PHE A 272 15.94 0.01 -25.61
C PHE A 272 17.32 0.68 -25.45
N PRO A 273 17.42 1.98 -25.77
CA PRO A 273 18.67 2.72 -25.69
C PRO A 273 19.03 3.03 -24.23
N VAL A 274 20.31 2.87 -23.90
CA VAL A 274 20.88 3.12 -22.58
C VAL A 274 21.93 4.20 -22.71
N THR A 275 21.87 5.15 -21.79
CA THR A 275 22.93 6.14 -21.63
C THR A 275 23.70 5.87 -20.34
N VAL A 276 25.00 6.09 -20.41
CA VAL A 276 25.88 6.07 -19.24
C VAL A 276 26.02 7.50 -18.75
N LEU A 277 25.74 7.72 -17.47
CA LEU A 277 26.04 8.96 -16.76
C LEU A 277 27.27 8.69 -15.89
N THR A 278 28.30 9.50 -16.06
CA THR A 278 29.48 9.47 -15.21
C THR A 278 29.50 10.65 -14.26
N ALA A 279 29.96 10.47 -13.03
CA ALA A 279 30.24 11.59 -12.13
C ALA A 279 31.65 11.50 -11.56
N THR A 280 32.31 12.65 -11.47
CA THR A 280 33.53 12.89 -10.70
C THR A 280 33.17 13.66 -9.44
N ALA A 281 34.14 13.84 -8.53
CA ALA A 281 33.98 14.63 -7.30
C ALA A 281 33.30 15.99 -7.52
N ASP A 282 33.50 16.64 -8.68
CA ASP A 282 33.02 17.99 -8.94
C ASP A 282 31.85 18.08 -9.94
N ASP A 283 31.63 17.09 -10.83
CA ASP A 283 30.60 17.17 -11.90
C ASP A 283 30.08 15.80 -12.35
N ALA A 284 28.83 15.74 -12.82
CA ALA A 284 28.31 14.60 -13.59
C ALA A 284 28.13 14.94 -15.07
N LEU A 285 28.40 14.00 -15.98
CA LEU A 285 28.32 14.18 -17.43
C LEU A 285 27.82 12.89 -18.09
N PRO A 286 26.93 12.97 -19.10
CA PRO A 286 26.67 11.89 -20.04
C PRO A 286 27.92 11.40 -20.77
N GLY A 287 28.03 10.08 -20.95
CA GLY A 287 29.15 9.40 -21.60
C GLY A 287 29.94 8.51 -20.62
N ALA A 288 30.90 7.75 -21.16
CA ALA A 288 31.82 6.95 -20.37
C ALA A 288 33.19 7.64 -20.30
N ALA A 289 33.46 8.34 -19.20
CA ALA A 289 34.79 8.87 -18.90
C ALA A 289 35.66 7.80 -18.20
N PRO A 290 36.92 7.58 -18.63
CA PRO A 290 37.78 6.54 -18.05
C PRO A 290 38.22 6.82 -16.60
N ALA A 291 37.99 8.02 -16.07
CA ALA A 291 38.38 8.45 -14.72
C ALA A 291 37.16 8.86 -13.84
N ALA A 292 35.97 8.33 -14.14
CA ALA A 292 34.77 8.64 -13.36
C ALA A 292 34.75 7.92 -12.01
N ASP A 293 34.38 8.65 -10.95
CA ASP A 293 34.21 8.12 -9.58
C ASP A 293 32.91 7.31 -9.46
N LEU A 294 31.91 7.66 -10.28
CA LEU A 294 30.61 7.01 -10.31
C LEU A 294 30.15 6.81 -11.76
N LEU A 295 29.59 5.63 -12.03
CA LEU A 295 28.98 5.28 -13.31
C LEU A 295 27.56 4.77 -13.06
N VAL A 296 26.56 5.44 -13.64
CA VAL A 296 25.14 5.08 -13.55
C VAL A 296 24.59 4.88 -14.96
N ARG A 297 23.96 3.74 -15.22
CA ARG A 297 23.34 3.43 -16.52
C ARG A 297 21.84 3.62 -16.40
N VAL A 298 21.23 4.40 -17.29
CA VAL A 298 19.79 4.66 -17.29
C VAL A 298 19.20 4.51 -18.69
N ASN A 299 17.91 4.23 -18.77
CA ASN A 299 17.19 4.22 -20.03
C ASN A 299 17.19 5.65 -20.60
N ARG A 300 17.72 5.80 -21.82
CA ARG A 300 17.92 7.09 -22.47
C ARG A 300 16.60 7.78 -22.79
N ASP A 301 15.61 7.03 -23.26
CA ASP A 301 14.30 7.58 -23.60
C ASP A 301 13.58 8.08 -22.35
N PHE A 302 13.67 7.35 -21.25
CA PHE A 302 13.09 7.78 -19.98
C PHE A 302 13.76 9.05 -19.43
N LEU A 303 15.08 9.18 -19.59
CA LEU A 303 15.80 10.40 -19.22
C LEU A 303 15.38 11.61 -20.05
N LEU A 304 15.24 11.44 -21.37
CA LEU A 304 14.78 12.49 -22.27
C LEU A 304 13.33 12.91 -21.97
N GLN A 305 12.44 11.94 -21.73
CA GLN A 305 11.05 12.19 -21.36
C GLN A 305 10.92 12.91 -20.02
N ALA A 306 11.69 12.49 -19.01
CA ALA A 306 11.68 13.12 -17.71
C ALA A 306 12.24 14.55 -17.76
N ALA A 307 13.30 14.81 -18.53
CA ALA A 307 13.86 16.15 -18.69
C ALA A 307 12.91 17.12 -19.43
N GLY A 308 12.17 16.60 -20.40
CA GLY A 308 11.22 17.38 -21.21
C GLY A 308 11.88 18.62 -21.82
N THR A 309 11.23 19.77 -21.64
CA THR A 309 11.69 21.11 -22.10
C THR A 309 12.01 22.03 -20.92
N ALA A 310 12.53 21.48 -19.81
CA ALA A 310 12.82 22.28 -18.63
C ALA A 310 13.98 23.28 -18.85
N ASP A 311 13.76 24.54 -18.45
CA ASP A 311 14.79 25.58 -18.49
C ASP A 311 16.01 25.22 -17.63
N GLN A 312 15.77 24.61 -16.48
CA GLN A 312 16.80 24.13 -15.55
C GLN A 312 16.32 22.83 -14.92
N LEU A 313 17.24 21.88 -14.80
CA LEU A 313 17.04 20.61 -14.09
C LEU A 313 18.31 20.25 -13.32
N VAL A 314 18.11 19.50 -12.24
CA VAL A 314 19.19 18.98 -11.39
C VAL A 314 19.10 17.47 -11.39
N LEU A 315 20.16 16.82 -11.87
CA LEU A 315 20.34 15.37 -11.77
C LEU A 315 21.01 15.05 -10.43
N GLU A 316 20.34 14.25 -9.62
CA GLU A 316 20.78 13.81 -8.30
C GLU A 316 21.14 12.32 -8.34
N LEU A 317 22.41 12.00 -8.07
CA LEU A 317 22.97 10.65 -8.16
C LEU A 317 23.42 10.17 -6.78
N GLY A 318 22.83 9.09 -6.27
CA GLY A 318 23.22 8.51 -4.98
C GLY A 318 24.40 7.53 -5.06
N GLY A 319 24.40 6.65 -6.07
CA GLY A 319 25.40 5.60 -6.25
C GLY A 319 25.09 4.69 -7.45
N PRO A 320 25.93 3.69 -7.77
CA PRO A 320 25.85 2.94 -9.04
C PRO A 320 24.58 2.07 -9.16
N ILE A 321 24.00 1.70 -8.02
CA ILE A 321 22.73 0.94 -7.92
C ILE A 321 21.60 1.80 -7.35
N GLY A 322 21.88 3.06 -7.03
CA GLY A 322 20.89 4.01 -6.53
C GLY A 322 20.06 4.61 -7.67
N PRO A 323 18.81 5.01 -7.40
CA PRO A 323 18.01 5.69 -8.41
C PRO A 323 18.61 7.05 -8.79
N LEU A 324 18.41 7.43 -10.05
CA LEU A 324 18.67 8.78 -10.53
C LEU A 324 17.43 9.63 -10.26
N ALA A 325 17.58 10.70 -9.48
CA ALA A 325 16.54 11.71 -9.31
C ALA A 325 16.74 12.89 -10.26
N ILE A 326 15.63 13.44 -10.72
CA ILE A 326 15.58 14.59 -11.62
C ILE A 326 14.65 15.61 -10.96
N ARG A 327 15.19 16.76 -10.61
CA ARG A 327 14.48 17.86 -9.96
C ARG A 327 14.48 19.11 -10.82
N PHE A 328 13.49 19.97 -10.63
CA PHE A 328 13.32 21.18 -11.41
C PHE A 328 13.30 22.39 -10.48
N PRO A 329 14.36 23.23 -10.44
CA PRO A 329 14.40 24.38 -9.53
C PRO A 329 13.23 25.37 -9.72
N SER A 330 12.72 25.51 -10.95
CA SER A 330 11.56 26.35 -11.26
C SER A 330 10.21 25.69 -10.97
N ARG A 331 10.19 24.37 -10.71
CA ARG A 331 9.00 23.54 -10.46
C ARG A 331 9.28 22.61 -9.30
N ALA A 332 9.36 23.19 -8.09
CA ALA A 332 9.67 22.44 -6.88
C ALA A 332 8.60 21.38 -6.52
N ASP A 333 7.42 21.51 -7.11
CA ASP A 333 6.28 20.59 -7.09
C ASP A 333 6.47 19.36 -7.99
N THR A 334 7.50 19.31 -8.83
CA THR A 334 7.72 18.20 -9.78
C THR A 334 9.00 17.42 -9.46
N PHE A 335 8.90 16.10 -9.50
CA PHE A 335 9.99 15.18 -9.21
C PHE A 335 9.92 13.93 -10.09
N SER A 336 11.05 13.53 -10.68
CA SER A 336 11.15 12.29 -11.45
C SER A 336 12.28 11.41 -10.93
N LEU A 337 12.10 10.10 -11.00
CA LEU A 337 13.05 9.09 -10.54
C LEU A 337 13.18 7.99 -11.59
N LEU A 338 14.41 7.66 -11.98
CA LEU A 338 14.71 6.56 -12.90
C LEU A 338 15.54 5.48 -12.19
N MET A 339 15.16 4.23 -12.35
CA MET A 339 15.92 3.09 -11.82
C MET A 339 17.17 2.83 -12.69
N PRO A 340 18.32 2.55 -12.08
CA PRO A 340 19.52 2.22 -12.83
C PRO A 340 19.41 0.83 -13.46
N ILE A 341 20.14 0.62 -14.54
CA ILE A 341 20.19 -0.63 -15.28
C ILE A 341 21.46 -1.38 -14.89
N ALA A 342 21.28 -2.61 -14.41
CA ALA A 342 22.39 -3.50 -14.09
C ALA A 342 23.27 -3.75 -15.34
N ARG A 343 24.57 -3.94 -15.10
CA ARG A 343 25.52 -4.31 -16.15
C ARG A 343 25.26 -5.72 -16.65
#